data_AF-A0A8J7QE49-F1
#
_entry.id   AF-A0A8J7QE49-F1
#
_cell.length_a   1.000
_cell.length_b   1.000
_cell.length_c   1.000
_cell.angle_alpha   90.00
_cell.angle_beta   90.00
_cell.angle_gamma   90.00
#
_symmetry.space_group_name_H-M   'P 1'
#
loop_
_entity.id
_entity.type
_entity.pdbx_description
1 polymer ?
#
loop_
_entity_poly.entity_id
_entity_poly.type
_entity_poly.pdbx_seq_one_letter_code
_entity_poly.pdbx_strand_id
1 'polypeptide(L)'
;MAGARVKVVQLGQEYDLEPARGGACSTTEEGSAWLELVPGGSCGIEVEWMSQFSTKPVEVLRTSINVVGNTFETLRAPVHELKLRLVGPGGEPIPGAEVWMGAVEDGRKRRLGSTDELGSVRACQAPSGTYAVEAYWHGKDVSPGTLAVTASREYVLVAKGVGKLFVKALGALGQGLPGSSVEVWKGGEKLSSVVANDQGLSSLLLPYGEYFVRVEHGGLVAMRPVELESPYAAVQIPLGEFTSLFGVGLTPIAFAACCALSAALLLLLAVLFHEYAIWRRKRLPQLFR
;
A
#
# COMPACT_ATOMS: atom_id res chain seq x y z
N MET A 1 -22.82 20.05 2.62
CA MET A 1 -23.88 19.22 3.19
C MET A 1 -24.55 18.50 2.03
N ALA A 2 -24.50 17.17 2.00
CA ALA A 2 -25.18 16.37 0.98
C ALA A 2 -26.63 16.17 1.43
N GLY A 3 -27.59 16.55 0.59
CA GLY A 3 -29.02 16.37 0.83
C GLY A 3 -29.64 15.63 -0.36
N ALA A 4 -30.58 14.74 -0.08
CA ALA A 4 -31.37 14.10 -1.13
C ALA A 4 -32.46 15.08 -1.58
N ARG A 5 -32.69 15.16 -2.89
CA ARG A 5 -33.87 15.81 -3.46
C ARG A 5 -34.93 14.75 -3.70
N VAL A 6 -36.11 14.95 -3.14
CA VAL A 6 -37.25 14.06 -3.31
C VAL A 6 -38.26 14.77 -4.20
N LYS A 7 -38.69 14.08 -5.26
CA LYS A 7 -39.68 14.54 -6.22
C LYS A 7 -40.84 13.56 -6.25
N VAL A 8 -42.06 14.07 -6.19
CA VAL A 8 -43.28 13.25 -6.29
C VAL A 8 -43.93 13.49 -7.66
N VAL A 9 -44.25 12.40 -8.37
CA VAL A 9 -44.85 12.39 -9.71
C VAL A 9 -46.10 11.49 -9.70
N GLN A 10 -47.27 12.02 -10.02
CA GLN A 10 -48.50 11.23 -10.07
C GLN A 10 -48.54 10.36 -11.35
N LEU A 11 -48.81 9.06 -11.21
CA LEU A 11 -48.86 8.13 -12.34
C LEU A 11 -50.29 8.03 -12.88
N GLY A 12 -50.47 8.39 -14.15
CA GLY A 12 -51.57 7.85 -14.96
C GLY A 12 -52.78 8.74 -15.25
N GLN A 13 -52.69 10.08 -15.20
CA GLN A 13 -53.73 10.92 -15.82
C GLN A 13 -53.12 12.10 -16.59
N GLU A 14 -53.34 12.09 -17.90
CA GLU A 14 -53.16 13.22 -18.80
C GLU A 14 -54.34 14.17 -18.52
N TYR A 15 -54.14 15.11 -17.60
CA TYR A 15 -55.01 16.26 -17.43
C TYR A 15 -54.22 17.50 -17.86
N ASP A 16 -54.79 18.26 -18.79
CA ASP A 16 -54.47 19.68 -19.03
C ASP A 16 -54.82 20.48 -17.76
N LEU A 17 -53.95 20.39 -16.77
CA LEU A 17 -53.91 21.24 -15.60
C LEU A 17 -52.47 21.74 -15.50
N GLU A 18 -52.34 23.05 -15.32
CA GLU A 18 -51.07 23.79 -15.21
C GLU A 18 -49.98 23.02 -14.41
N PRO A 19 -48.70 23.17 -14.78
CA PRO A 19 -47.60 22.38 -14.25
C PRO A 19 -47.25 22.81 -12.81
N ALA A 20 -48.06 22.46 -11.81
CA ALA A 20 -47.90 23.02 -10.47
C ALA A 20 -48.43 22.18 -9.31
N ARG A 21 -48.35 20.83 -9.33
CA ARG A 21 -48.52 20.02 -8.09
C ARG A 21 -47.59 18.79 -7.97
N GLY A 22 -46.42 18.84 -8.62
CA GLY A 22 -45.28 18.01 -8.24
C GLY A 22 -44.39 18.80 -7.30
N GLY A 23 -44.40 18.50 -6.01
CA GLY A 23 -43.50 19.14 -5.04
C GLY A 23 -42.11 18.51 -5.10
N ALA A 24 -41.07 19.34 -5.11
CA ALA A 24 -39.70 18.91 -4.85
C ALA A 24 -39.28 19.46 -3.48
N CYS A 25 -38.74 18.60 -2.62
CA CYS A 25 -38.20 19.00 -1.32
C CYS A 25 -36.78 18.44 -1.14
N SER A 26 -36.00 19.05 -0.25
CA SER A 26 -34.69 18.53 0.14
C SER A 26 -34.75 17.97 1.56
N THR A 27 -33.99 16.92 1.85
CA THR A 27 -33.93 16.35 3.19
C THR A 27 -33.19 17.26 4.17
N THR A 28 -33.60 17.25 5.43
CA THR A 28 -32.88 17.86 6.56
C THR A 28 -31.60 17.08 6.90
N GLU A 29 -30.79 17.60 7.83
CA GLU A 29 -29.61 16.88 8.37
C GLU A 29 -29.97 15.54 9.03
N GLU A 30 -31.20 15.41 9.52
CA GLU A 30 -31.74 14.18 10.11
C GLU A 30 -32.29 13.19 9.04
N GLY A 31 -32.24 13.56 7.76
CA GLY A 31 -32.74 12.72 6.66
C GLY A 31 -34.25 12.80 6.44
N SER A 32 -34.96 13.68 7.15
CA SER A 32 -36.41 13.87 7.05
C SER A 32 -36.76 14.84 5.93
N ALA A 33 -37.87 14.61 5.24
CA ALA A 33 -38.46 15.54 4.28
C ALA A 33 -39.98 15.48 4.38
N TRP A 34 -40.64 16.63 4.22
CA TRP A 34 -42.09 16.74 4.24
C TRP A 34 -42.58 17.42 2.96
N LEU A 35 -43.67 16.87 2.41
CA LEU A 35 -44.40 17.47 1.32
C LEU A 35 -45.83 17.72 1.78
N GLU A 36 -46.28 18.95 1.59
CA GLU A 36 -47.64 19.34 1.90
C GLU A 36 -48.50 19.31 0.63
N LEU A 37 -49.81 19.13 0.80
CA LEU A 37 -50.79 19.18 -0.29
C LEU A 37 -50.58 18.12 -1.40
N VAL A 38 -49.99 16.97 -1.07
CA VAL A 38 -49.86 15.83 -1.98
C VAL A 38 -51.25 15.23 -2.24
N PRO A 39 -51.71 15.12 -3.51
CA PRO A 39 -52.99 14.50 -3.83
C PRO A 39 -53.07 13.06 -3.33
N GLY A 40 -54.23 12.66 -2.79
CA GLY A 40 -54.47 11.27 -2.41
C GLY A 40 -54.48 10.34 -3.62
N GLY A 41 -53.92 9.13 -3.47
CA GLY A 41 -53.82 8.13 -4.52
C GLY A 41 -52.39 7.64 -4.76
N SER A 42 -52.18 6.92 -5.87
CA SER A 42 -50.88 6.35 -6.23
C SER A 42 -49.94 7.42 -6.78
N CYS A 43 -48.88 7.73 -6.02
CA CYS A 43 -47.84 8.68 -6.39
C CYS A 43 -46.50 7.96 -6.55
N GLY A 44 -45.80 8.23 -7.65
CA GLY A 44 -44.39 7.90 -7.81
C GLY A 44 -43.52 8.85 -7.00
N ILE A 45 -42.50 8.33 -6.34
CA ILE A 45 -41.46 9.07 -5.65
C ILE A 45 -40.13 8.76 -6.33
N GLU A 46 -39.44 9.82 -6.74
CA GLU A 46 -38.08 9.82 -7.26
C GLU A 46 -37.18 10.52 -6.24
N VAL A 47 -36.10 9.86 -5.84
CA VAL A 47 -35.10 10.40 -4.92
C VAL A 47 -33.79 10.53 -5.68
N GLU A 48 -33.28 11.75 -5.76
CA GLU A 48 -31.98 12.08 -6.33
C GLU A 48 -30.99 12.44 -5.21
N TRP A 49 -29.74 12.01 -5.34
CA TRP A 49 -28.67 12.28 -4.39
C TRP A 49 -27.58 13.12 -5.03
N MET A 50 -27.21 14.23 -4.39
CA MET A 50 -26.02 15.00 -4.75
C MET A 50 -24.78 14.36 -4.14
N SER A 51 -24.21 13.42 -4.90
CA SER A 51 -22.97 12.74 -4.52
C SER A 51 -21.77 13.67 -4.61
N GLN A 52 -20.81 13.49 -3.69
CA GLN A 52 -19.50 14.13 -3.81
C GLN A 52 -18.62 13.57 -4.94
N PHE A 53 -19.05 12.47 -5.56
CA PHE A 53 -18.35 11.74 -6.61
C PHE A 53 -18.95 11.97 -8.02
N SER A 54 -19.97 12.82 -8.13
CA SER A 54 -20.64 13.18 -9.39
C SER A 54 -21.04 14.66 -9.39
N THR A 55 -21.01 15.32 -10.55
CA THR A 55 -21.51 16.69 -10.74
C THR A 55 -23.02 16.74 -10.92
N LYS A 56 -23.61 15.63 -11.38
CA LYS A 56 -25.04 15.50 -11.61
C LYS A 56 -25.72 14.80 -10.43
N PRO A 57 -26.97 15.16 -10.10
CA PRO A 57 -27.78 14.36 -9.19
C PRO A 57 -27.88 12.92 -9.70
N VAL A 58 -27.69 11.95 -8.81
CA VAL A 58 -27.81 10.53 -9.12
C VAL A 58 -29.18 10.06 -8.62
N GLU A 59 -30.01 9.49 -9.47
CA GLU A 59 -31.25 8.84 -9.01
C GLU A 59 -30.87 7.63 -8.15
N VAL A 60 -31.27 7.65 -6.87
CA VAL A 60 -30.96 6.59 -5.91
C VAL A 60 -32.16 5.72 -5.60
N LEU A 61 -33.39 6.23 -5.75
CA LEU A 61 -34.59 5.45 -5.49
C LEU A 61 -35.74 5.94 -6.37
N ARG A 62 -36.46 5.00 -6.96
CA ARG A 62 -37.75 5.24 -7.62
C ARG A 62 -38.75 4.21 -7.12
N THR A 63 -39.83 4.67 -6.51
CA THR A 63 -40.87 3.82 -5.93
C THR A 63 -42.24 4.44 -6.10
N SER A 64 -43.32 3.69 -5.90
CA SER A 64 -44.67 4.21 -5.86
C SER A 64 -45.28 3.97 -4.48
N ILE A 65 -45.89 5.00 -3.91
CA ILE A 65 -46.62 4.92 -2.64
C ILE A 65 -48.08 5.27 -2.87
N ASN A 66 -48.97 4.77 -2.02
CA ASN A 66 -50.37 5.15 -2.04
C ASN A 66 -50.64 6.11 -0.87
N VAL A 67 -50.96 7.37 -1.18
CA VAL A 67 -51.17 8.42 -0.18
C VAL A 67 -52.62 8.40 0.27
N VAL A 68 -52.86 8.10 1.55
CA VAL A 68 -54.17 8.12 2.18
C VAL A 68 -54.10 8.94 3.47
N GLY A 69 -54.69 10.14 3.46
CA GLY A 69 -54.58 11.08 4.58
C GLY A 69 -53.12 11.47 4.87
N ASN A 70 -52.78 11.65 6.15
CA ASN A 70 -51.40 11.90 6.57
C ASN A 70 -50.62 10.57 6.57
N THR A 71 -49.81 10.36 5.54
CA THR A 71 -49.01 9.14 5.36
C THR A 71 -47.55 9.41 5.74
N PHE A 72 -46.95 8.53 6.55
CA PHE A 72 -45.52 8.54 6.88
C PHE A 72 -44.85 7.31 6.27
N GLU A 73 -43.90 7.51 5.37
CA GLU A 73 -43.16 6.42 4.71
C GLU A 73 -41.67 6.56 4.95
N THR A 74 -41.00 5.42 5.20
CA THR A 74 -39.55 5.37 5.37
C THR A 74 -38.91 4.84 4.11
N LEU A 75 -38.28 5.72 3.34
CA LEU A 75 -37.57 5.37 2.11
C LEU A 75 -36.08 5.11 2.41
N ARG A 76 -35.60 3.92 2.04
CA ARG A 76 -34.17 3.58 2.17
C ARG A 76 -33.44 3.91 0.88
N ALA A 77 -32.71 5.03 0.88
CA ALA A 77 -31.83 5.38 -0.23
C ALA A 77 -30.57 4.48 -0.21
N PRO A 78 -30.17 3.85 -1.33
CA PRO A 78 -28.97 3.03 -1.45
C PRO A 78 -27.71 3.91 -1.52
N VAL A 79 -27.44 4.63 -0.44
CA VAL A 79 -26.24 5.44 -0.22
C VAL A 79 -25.39 4.73 0.82
N HIS A 80 -24.12 4.47 0.48
CA HIS A 80 -23.27 3.55 1.20
C HIS A 80 -22.03 4.21 1.79
N GLU A 81 -21.51 3.57 2.84
CA GLU A 81 -20.18 3.82 3.38
C GLU A 81 -19.26 2.68 2.98
N LEU A 82 -18.19 3.01 2.27
CA LEU A 82 -17.29 2.04 1.68
C LEU A 82 -15.96 2.09 2.41
N LYS A 83 -15.36 0.92 2.61
CA LYS A 83 -13.95 0.78 2.95
C LYS A 83 -13.24 0.16 1.77
N LEU A 84 -12.40 0.92 1.08
CA LEU A 84 -11.63 0.44 -0.06
C LEU A 84 -10.29 -0.07 0.46
N ARG A 85 -9.94 -1.34 0.19
CA ARG A 85 -8.65 -1.92 0.55
C ARG A 85 -7.84 -2.19 -0.71
N LEU A 86 -6.78 -1.41 -0.92
CA LEU A 86 -5.86 -1.55 -2.03
C LEU A 86 -4.79 -2.61 -1.68
N VAL A 87 -4.69 -3.64 -2.52
CA VAL A 87 -3.75 -4.75 -2.34
C VAL A 87 -2.91 -4.98 -3.60
N GLY A 88 -1.71 -5.51 -3.42
CA GLY A 88 -0.87 -6.02 -4.50
C GLY A 88 -1.40 -7.35 -5.07
N PRO A 89 -0.73 -7.89 -6.11
CA PRO A 89 -1.14 -9.14 -6.76
C PRO A 89 -1.11 -10.36 -5.83
N GLY A 90 -0.29 -10.35 -4.76
CA GLY A 90 -0.23 -11.41 -3.75
C GLY A 90 -1.18 -11.19 -2.57
N GLY A 91 -2.01 -10.14 -2.59
CA GLY A 91 -2.93 -9.78 -1.52
C GLY A 91 -2.32 -8.93 -0.40
N GLU A 92 -1.05 -8.55 -0.52
CA GLU A 92 -0.39 -7.67 0.45
C GLU A 92 -0.98 -6.26 0.42
N PRO A 93 -1.18 -5.60 1.57
CA PRO A 93 -1.70 -4.24 1.60
C PRO A 93 -0.71 -3.23 1.01
N ILE A 94 -1.23 -2.19 0.34
CA ILE A 94 -0.44 -1.08 -0.20
C ILE A 94 -0.69 0.17 0.66
N PRO A 95 0.20 0.49 1.62
CA PRO A 95 0.07 1.69 2.45
C PRO A 95 0.60 2.94 1.75
N GLY A 96 0.02 4.10 2.08
CA GLY A 96 0.46 5.41 1.59
C GLY A 96 0.13 5.72 0.12
N ALA A 97 -0.69 4.90 -0.54
CA ALA A 97 -1.17 5.19 -1.89
C ALA A 97 -2.26 6.26 -1.86
N GLU A 98 -2.17 7.27 -2.71
CA GLU A 98 -3.19 8.28 -2.86
C GLU A 98 -4.34 7.78 -3.71
N VAL A 99 -5.56 7.77 -3.17
CA VAL A 99 -6.74 7.21 -3.83
C VAL A 99 -7.72 8.31 -4.23
N TRP A 100 -8.22 8.20 -5.45
CA TRP A 100 -9.22 9.05 -6.05
C TRP A 100 -10.39 8.20 -6.55
N MET A 101 -11.60 8.71 -6.41
CA MET A 101 -12.82 8.00 -6.80
C MET A 101 -13.78 8.97 -7.50
N GLY A 102 -14.43 8.51 -8.57
CA GLY A 102 -15.40 9.31 -9.33
C GLY A 102 -16.39 8.42 -10.08
N ALA A 103 -17.62 8.90 -10.31
CA ALA A 103 -18.59 8.17 -11.11
C ALA A 103 -18.07 8.05 -12.57
N VAL A 104 -18.17 6.85 -13.16
CA VAL A 104 -17.63 6.61 -14.52
C VAL A 104 -18.29 7.53 -15.55
N GLU A 105 -19.58 7.80 -15.39
CA GLU A 105 -20.38 8.59 -16.34
C GLU A 105 -20.05 10.09 -16.33
N ASP A 106 -19.45 10.60 -15.26
CA ASP A 106 -19.26 12.03 -15.03
C ASP A 106 -17.80 12.49 -15.19
N GLY A 107 -16.85 11.55 -15.14
CA GLY A 107 -15.41 11.82 -15.33
C GLY A 107 -14.74 12.64 -14.23
N ARG A 108 -15.50 13.28 -13.34
CA ARG A 108 -14.97 14.01 -12.18
C ARG A 108 -14.56 13.03 -11.08
N LYS A 109 -13.34 13.22 -10.55
CA LYS A 109 -12.81 12.43 -9.45
C LYS A 109 -12.61 13.29 -8.21
N ARG A 110 -12.76 12.66 -7.05
CA ARG A 110 -12.54 13.25 -5.75
C ARG A 110 -11.45 12.48 -5.01
N ARG A 111 -10.53 13.20 -4.38
CA ARG A 111 -9.50 12.63 -3.51
C ARG A 111 -10.16 12.08 -2.25
N LEU A 112 -9.92 10.80 -1.97
CA LEU A 112 -10.33 10.15 -0.73
C LEU A 112 -9.27 10.30 0.37
N GLY A 113 -7.99 10.35 -0.02
CA GLY A 113 -6.84 10.45 0.88
C GLY A 113 -5.78 9.41 0.57
N SER A 114 -4.88 9.17 1.52
CA SER A 114 -3.87 8.13 1.43
C SER A 114 -4.31 6.87 2.18
N THR A 115 -3.91 5.69 1.70
CA THR A 115 -4.20 4.41 2.38
C THR A 115 -3.42 4.26 3.68
N ASP A 116 -4.04 3.62 4.67
CA ASP A 116 -3.41 3.26 5.95
C ASP A 116 -2.47 2.04 5.85
N GLU A 117 -1.91 1.59 6.98
CA GLU A 117 -1.02 0.42 7.05
C GLU A 117 -1.66 -0.89 6.55
N LEU A 118 -3.00 -0.96 6.57
CA LEU A 118 -3.78 -2.09 6.05
C LEU A 118 -4.20 -1.87 4.59
N GLY A 119 -3.66 -0.86 3.92
CA GLY A 119 -4.00 -0.49 2.55
C GLY A 119 -5.41 0.07 2.40
N SER A 120 -6.03 0.55 3.49
CA SER A 120 -7.44 0.93 3.51
C SER A 120 -7.67 2.44 3.44
N VAL A 121 -8.76 2.85 2.78
CA VAL A 121 -9.27 4.23 2.75
C VAL A 121 -10.80 4.22 2.78
N ARG A 122 -11.43 5.24 3.38
CA ARG A 122 -12.89 5.34 3.48
C ARG A 122 -13.47 6.23 2.39
N ALA A 123 -14.61 5.81 1.82
CA ALA A 123 -15.44 6.63 0.95
C ALA A 123 -16.87 6.67 1.50
N CYS A 124 -17.27 7.82 2.03
CA CYS A 124 -18.60 8.00 2.61
C CYS A 124 -19.58 8.53 1.57
N GLN A 125 -20.87 8.28 1.78
CA GLN A 125 -21.97 8.84 0.99
C GLN A 125 -21.87 8.52 -0.51
N ALA A 126 -21.50 7.28 -0.85
CA ALA A 126 -21.44 6.81 -2.23
C ALA A 126 -22.75 6.10 -2.61
N PRO A 127 -23.57 6.65 -3.52
CA PRO A 127 -24.69 5.92 -4.11
C PRO A 127 -24.27 4.59 -4.75
N SER A 128 -25.21 3.64 -4.84
CA SER A 128 -25.04 2.48 -5.71
C SER A 128 -24.73 2.91 -7.15
N GLY A 129 -23.79 2.21 -7.80
CA GLY A 129 -23.34 2.56 -9.16
C GLY A 129 -21.92 2.11 -9.46
N THR A 130 -21.43 2.45 -10.65
CA THR A 130 -20.07 2.12 -11.09
C THR A 130 -19.16 3.33 -10.99
N TYR A 131 -18.04 3.16 -10.30
CA TYR A 131 -17.05 4.21 -10.05
C TYR A 131 -15.70 3.85 -10.65
N ALA A 132 -15.00 4.83 -11.21
CA ALA A 132 -13.59 4.71 -11.52
C ALA A 132 -12.78 5.01 -10.24
N VAL A 133 -11.87 4.10 -9.90
CA VAL A 133 -10.93 4.27 -8.80
C VAL A 133 -9.53 4.41 -9.38
N GLU A 134 -8.89 5.53 -9.06
CA GLU A 134 -7.50 5.78 -9.37
C GLU A 134 -6.67 5.73 -8.11
N ALA A 135 -5.48 5.15 -8.22
CA ALA A 135 -4.54 5.04 -7.13
C ALA A 135 -3.15 5.41 -7.63
N TYR A 136 -2.47 6.30 -6.92
CA TYR A 136 -1.09 6.68 -7.20
C TYR A 136 -0.21 6.29 -6.02
N TRP A 137 0.87 5.56 -6.29
CA TRP A 137 1.80 5.12 -5.26
C TRP A 137 3.23 5.41 -5.68
N HIS A 138 3.97 6.14 -4.83
CA HIS A 138 5.31 6.67 -5.16
C HIS A 138 5.36 7.39 -6.53
N GLY A 139 4.32 8.17 -6.86
CA GLY A 139 4.19 8.91 -8.11
C GLY A 139 3.92 8.06 -9.36
N LYS A 140 3.63 6.77 -9.21
CA LYS A 140 3.24 5.86 -10.31
C LYS A 140 1.76 5.51 -10.22
N ASP A 141 1.13 5.40 -11.38
CA ASP A 141 -0.25 4.94 -11.49
C ASP A 141 -0.32 3.45 -11.17
N VAL A 142 -1.13 3.11 -10.17
CA VAL A 142 -1.40 1.74 -9.71
C VAL A 142 -2.89 1.42 -9.70
N SER A 143 -3.66 2.12 -10.53
CA SER A 143 -5.12 2.12 -10.51
C SER A 143 -5.72 0.73 -10.74
N PRO A 144 -6.64 0.26 -9.88
CA PRO A 144 -7.29 -1.04 -10.04
C PRO A 144 -8.32 -1.04 -11.20
N GLY A 145 -8.90 0.12 -11.53
CA GLY A 145 -9.89 0.29 -12.59
C GLY A 145 -11.26 0.68 -12.03
N THR A 146 -12.31 -0.04 -12.42
CA THR A 146 -13.69 0.26 -12.02
C THR A 146 -14.16 -0.59 -10.83
N LEU A 147 -15.06 -0.01 -10.04
CA LEU A 147 -15.67 -0.60 -8.85
C LEU A 147 -17.19 -0.48 -8.94
N ALA A 148 -17.89 -1.61 -8.83
CA ALA A 148 -19.34 -1.63 -8.67
C ALA A 148 -19.72 -1.58 -7.19
N VAL A 149 -20.38 -0.50 -6.78
CA VAL A 149 -20.86 -0.28 -5.42
C VAL A 149 -22.30 -0.75 -5.31
N THR A 150 -22.56 -1.68 -4.41
CA THR A 150 -23.90 -2.27 -4.18
C THR A 150 -24.33 -2.29 -2.71
N ALA A 151 -23.37 -2.14 -1.79
CA ALA A 151 -23.61 -2.18 -0.35
C ALA A 151 -22.49 -1.48 0.43
N SER A 152 -22.78 -1.13 1.69
CA SER A 152 -21.79 -0.65 2.65
C SER A 152 -20.94 -1.82 3.14
N ARG A 153 -19.72 -1.96 2.62
CA ARG A 153 -18.80 -3.04 2.96
C ARG A 153 -17.35 -2.68 2.62
N GLU A 154 -16.45 -3.60 2.95
CA GLU A 154 -15.08 -3.57 2.46
C GLU A 154 -15.00 -4.10 1.01
N TYR A 155 -14.35 -3.34 0.13
CA TYR A 155 -14.06 -3.73 -1.25
C TYR A 155 -12.56 -3.86 -1.42
N VAL A 156 -12.10 -5.06 -1.78
CA VAL A 156 -10.69 -5.33 -2.04
C VAL A 156 -10.40 -5.02 -3.51
N LEU A 157 -9.45 -4.12 -3.74
CA LEU A 157 -9.05 -3.64 -5.06
C LEU A 157 -7.61 -4.09 -5.33
N VAL A 158 -7.41 -4.86 -6.39
CA VAL A 158 -6.07 -5.33 -6.78
C VAL A 158 -5.42 -4.25 -7.66
N ALA A 159 -4.33 -3.68 -7.16
CA ALA A 159 -3.55 -2.69 -7.88
C ALA A 159 -2.93 -3.28 -9.16
N LYS A 160 -2.95 -2.49 -10.24
CA LYS A 160 -2.26 -2.82 -11.49
C LYS A 160 -0.90 -2.15 -11.52
N GLY A 161 0.06 -2.68 -12.28
CA GLY A 161 1.39 -2.06 -12.38
C GLY A 161 2.20 -2.11 -11.08
N VAL A 162 1.90 -3.08 -10.21
CA VAL A 162 2.61 -3.33 -8.96
C VAL A 162 3.14 -4.76 -8.99
N GLY A 163 4.39 -4.94 -8.59
CA GLY A 163 5.05 -6.24 -8.52
C GLY A 163 5.75 -6.46 -7.19
N LYS A 164 6.04 -7.72 -6.92
CA LYS A 164 6.81 -8.16 -5.76
C LYS A 164 8.24 -8.45 -6.20
N LEU A 165 9.18 -7.70 -5.63
CA LEU A 165 10.61 -7.88 -5.83
C LEU A 165 11.16 -8.78 -4.72
N PHE A 166 11.71 -9.92 -5.10
CA PHE A 166 12.46 -10.81 -4.23
C PHE A 166 13.96 -10.52 -4.36
N VAL A 167 14.61 -10.18 -3.25
CA VAL A 167 16.05 -9.92 -3.22
C VAL A 167 16.71 -11.00 -2.38
N LYS A 168 17.69 -11.69 -2.95
CA LYS A 168 18.50 -12.68 -2.24
C LYS A 168 19.93 -12.17 -2.08
N ALA A 169 20.32 -11.90 -0.84
CA ALA A 169 21.68 -11.55 -0.46
C ALA A 169 22.55 -12.81 -0.39
N LEU A 170 23.64 -12.84 -1.15
CA LEU A 170 24.51 -14.01 -1.27
C LEU A 170 25.95 -13.71 -0.80
N GLY A 171 26.52 -14.66 -0.06
CA GLY A 171 27.95 -14.70 0.26
C GLY A 171 28.79 -15.28 -0.89
N ALA A 172 30.10 -15.34 -0.68
CA ALA A 172 31.08 -15.82 -1.65
C ALA A 172 30.90 -17.30 -2.03
N LEU A 173 30.29 -18.13 -1.17
CA LEU A 173 30.01 -19.55 -1.44
C LEU A 173 28.56 -19.77 -1.92
N GLY A 174 27.83 -18.70 -2.24
CA GLY A 174 26.42 -18.78 -2.63
C GLY A 174 25.46 -19.04 -1.47
N GLN A 175 25.93 -18.98 -0.22
CA GLN A 175 25.09 -19.05 0.97
C GLN A 175 24.26 -17.77 1.13
N GLY A 176 23.03 -17.90 1.64
CA GLY A 176 22.21 -16.74 2.01
C GLY A 176 22.80 -16.00 3.20
N LEU A 177 22.73 -14.67 3.20
CA LEU A 177 23.22 -13.83 4.29
C LEU A 177 22.05 -13.32 5.14
N PRO A 178 21.74 -13.97 6.28
CA PRO A 178 20.61 -13.59 7.11
C PRO A 178 20.86 -12.25 7.81
N GLY A 179 19.80 -11.48 8.04
CA GLY A 179 19.93 -10.15 8.66
C GLY A 179 20.49 -9.06 7.73
N SER A 180 20.70 -9.36 6.44
CA SER A 180 21.11 -8.36 5.45
C SER A 180 20.07 -7.23 5.36
N SER A 181 20.52 -5.98 5.43
CA SER A 181 19.67 -4.81 5.21
C SER A 181 19.50 -4.58 3.71
N VAL A 182 18.26 -4.62 3.23
CA VAL A 182 17.91 -4.35 1.82
C VAL A 182 17.16 -3.04 1.74
N GLU A 183 17.71 -2.09 0.99
CA GLU A 183 17.14 -0.78 0.74
C GLU A 183 16.86 -0.61 -0.74
N VAL A 184 15.71 -0.03 -1.06
CA VAL A 184 15.33 0.27 -2.44
C VAL A 184 15.33 1.78 -2.62
N TRP A 185 16.07 2.23 -3.63
CA TRP A 185 16.30 3.63 -3.95
C TRP A 185 15.75 3.97 -5.34
N LYS A 186 15.22 5.18 -5.49
CA LYS A 186 14.77 5.72 -6.78
C LYS A 186 15.07 7.21 -6.84
N GLY A 187 15.79 7.65 -7.87
CA GLY A 187 16.11 9.08 -8.04
C GLY A 187 16.86 9.71 -6.85
N GLY A 188 17.59 8.90 -6.06
CA GLY A 188 18.30 9.36 -4.86
C GLY A 188 17.46 9.37 -3.58
N GLU A 189 16.17 9.01 -3.64
CA GLU A 189 15.31 8.85 -2.46
C GLU A 189 15.20 7.38 -2.04
N LYS A 190 15.25 7.12 -0.73
CA LYS A 190 15.01 5.79 -0.16
C LYS A 190 13.50 5.54 -0.08
N LEU A 191 13.01 4.56 -0.83
CA LEU A 191 11.59 4.20 -0.87
C LEU A 191 11.20 3.19 0.21
N SER A 192 12.05 2.20 0.46
CA SER A 192 11.76 1.13 1.42
C SER A 192 13.02 0.50 1.99
N SER A 193 12.86 -0.17 3.14
CA SER A 193 13.92 -0.87 3.87
C SER A 193 13.33 -2.17 4.45
N VAL A 194 13.95 -3.30 4.17
CA VAL A 194 13.56 -4.61 4.72
C VAL A 194 14.80 -5.39 5.12
N VAL A 195 14.71 -6.13 6.23
CA VAL A 195 15.77 -7.05 6.67
C VAL A 195 15.51 -8.44 6.08
N ALA A 196 16.56 -9.06 5.55
CA ALA A 196 16.49 -10.40 4.99
C ALA A 196 16.30 -11.48 6.09
N ASN A 197 15.54 -12.52 5.76
CA ASN A 197 15.27 -13.65 6.64
C ASN A 197 16.48 -14.60 6.79
N ASP A 198 16.29 -15.73 7.46
CA ASP A 198 17.32 -16.75 7.72
C ASP A 198 17.99 -17.33 6.45
N GLN A 199 17.33 -17.20 5.29
CA GLN A 199 17.84 -17.65 3.99
C GLN A 199 18.50 -16.51 3.18
N GLY A 200 18.64 -15.32 3.77
CA GLY A 200 19.09 -14.12 3.06
C GLY A 200 18.09 -13.61 2.04
N LEU A 201 16.81 -13.97 2.14
CA LEU A 201 15.75 -13.54 1.24
C LEU A 201 14.94 -12.40 1.87
N SER A 202 14.66 -11.36 1.09
CA SER A 202 13.69 -10.33 1.40
C SER A 202 12.70 -10.17 0.25
N SER A 203 11.51 -9.67 0.55
CA SER A 203 10.51 -9.35 -0.46
C SER A 203 9.90 -7.99 -0.20
N LEU A 204 9.80 -7.17 -1.24
CA LEU A 204 9.22 -5.83 -1.17
C LEU A 204 8.19 -5.67 -2.29
N LEU A 205 7.09 -4.99 -1.99
CA LEU A 205 6.09 -4.62 -2.98
C LEU A 205 6.44 -3.25 -3.52
N LEU A 206 6.45 -3.08 -4.85
CA LEU A 206 6.84 -1.84 -5.51
C LEU A 206 6.03 -1.64 -6.80
N PRO A 207 5.73 -0.39 -7.22
CA PRO A 207 5.24 -0.12 -8.57
C PRO A 207 6.25 -0.57 -9.63
N TYR A 208 5.80 -0.74 -10.87
CA TYR A 208 6.68 -1.01 -12.00
C TYR A 208 7.61 0.18 -12.30
N GLY A 209 8.83 -0.16 -12.71
CA GLY A 209 9.86 0.80 -13.08
C GLY A 209 11.26 0.38 -12.66
N GLU A 210 12.18 1.33 -12.78
CA GLU A 210 13.59 1.14 -12.46
C GLU A 210 13.92 1.58 -11.03
N TYR A 211 14.73 0.77 -10.37
CA TYR A 211 15.14 0.93 -8.98
C TYR A 211 16.60 0.57 -8.78
N PHE A 212 17.23 1.15 -7.77
CA PHE A 212 18.54 0.73 -7.27
C PHE A 212 18.35 -0.02 -5.96
N VAL A 213 18.74 -1.29 -5.95
CA VAL A 213 18.70 -2.11 -4.74
C VAL A 213 20.07 -2.07 -4.10
N ARG A 214 20.13 -1.55 -2.88
CA ARG A 214 21.32 -1.54 -2.03
C ARG A 214 21.16 -2.63 -0.97
N VAL A 215 22.12 -3.53 -0.90
CA VAL A 215 22.19 -4.56 0.13
C VAL A 215 23.42 -4.33 0.97
N GLU A 216 23.25 -4.37 2.29
CA GLU A 216 24.32 -4.22 3.26
C GLU A 216 24.32 -5.38 4.26
N HIS A 217 25.48 -5.97 4.50
CA HIS A 217 25.67 -7.02 5.50
C HIS A 217 27.10 -7.00 6.02
N GLY A 218 27.28 -6.98 7.34
CA GLY A 218 28.60 -7.01 7.98
C GLY A 218 29.54 -5.87 7.57
N GLY A 219 29.00 -4.71 7.14
CA GLY A 219 29.78 -3.58 6.62
C GLY A 219 30.14 -3.68 5.12
N LEU A 220 29.81 -4.78 4.46
CA LEU A 220 29.90 -4.92 3.00
C LEU A 220 28.63 -4.36 2.35
N VAL A 221 28.79 -3.62 1.26
CA VAL A 221 27.69 -2.97 0.54
C VAL A 221 27.77 -3.35 -0.94
N ALA A 222 26.64 -3.77 -1.50
CA ALA A 222 26.48 -4.00 -2.93
C ALA A 222 25.27 -3.21 -3.44
N MET A 223 25.39 -2.63 -4.63
CA MET A 223 24.30 -1.93 -5.30
C MET A 223 24.07 -2.52 -6.67
N ARG A 224 22.79 -2.72 -7.04
CA ARG A 224 22.42 -3.26 -8.34
C ARG A 224 21.19 -2.54 -8.90
N PRO A 225 21.21 -2.08 -10.17
CA PRO A 225 20.01 -1.62 -10.84
C PRO A 225 19.08 -2.81 -11.11
N VAL A 226 17.79 -2.61 -10.90
CA VAL A 226 16.73 -3.61 -11.11
C VAL A 226 15.57 -2.92 -11.80
N GLU A 227 15.09 -3.54 -12.87
CA GLU A 227 13.90 -3.14 -13.58
C GLU A 227 12.76 -4.11 -13.24
N LEU A 228 11.63 -3.56 -12.81
CA LEU A 228 10.45 -4.31 -12.43
C LEU A 228 9.34 -4.08 -13.45
N GLU A 229 9.17 -5.04 -14.37
CA GLU A 229 8.12 -5.04 -15.40
C GLU A 229 7.07 -6.15 -15.20
N SER A 230 7.40 -7.12 -14.35
CA SER A 230 6.57 -8.30 -14.07
C SER A 230 5.99 -8.23 -12.65
N PRO A 231 4.87 -8.94 -12.40
CA PRO A 231 4.28 -9.00 -11.05
C PRO A 231 5.21 -9.69 -10.04
N TYR A 232 6.17 -10.46 -10.52
CA TYR A 232 7.20 -11.12 -9.71
C TYR A 232 8.55 -10.98 -10.39
N ALA A 233 9.54 -10.48 -9.65
CA ALA A 233 10.93 -10.43 -10.08
C ALA A 233 11.84 -10.93 -8.96
N ALA A 234 12.91 -11.64 -9.31
CA ALA A 234 13.89 -12.14 -8.36
C ALA A 234 15.29 -11.69 -8.76
N VAL A 235 16.03 -11.13 -7.81
CA VAL A 235 17.39 -10.63 -8.02
C VAL A 235 18.30 -11.20 -6.96
N GLN A 236 19.46 -11.68 -7.40
CA GLN A 236 20.53 -12.17 -6.53
C GLN A 236 21.65 -11.13 -6.50
N ILE A 237 22.05 -10.73 -5.29
CA ILE A 237 23.06 -9.71 -5.07
C ILE A 237 24.20 -10.35 -4.24
N PRO A 238 25.34 -10.68 -4.88
CA PRO A 238 26.49 -11.20 -4.17
C PRO A 238 27.25 -10.05 -3.48
N LEU A 239 27.50 -10.21 -2.17
CA LEU A 239 28.31 -9.30 -1.36
C LEU A 239 29.77 -9.74 -1.26
N GLY A 240 30.07 -10.99 -1.66
CA GLY A 240 31.42 -11.55 -1.57
C GLY A 240 31.87 -11.89 -0.16
N GLU A 241 30.94 -11.94 0.81
CA GLU A 241 31.25 -12.34 2.18
C GLU A 241 31.57 -13.83 2.27
N PHE A 242 32.76 -14.16 2.75
CA PHE A 242 33.18 -15.53 2.98
C PHE A 242 32.82 -16.00 4.40
N THR A 243 33.11 -15.17 5.39
CA THR A 243 32.83 -15.43 6.81
C THR A 243 32.63 -14.11 7.56
N SER A 244 31.97 -14.14 8.71
CA SER A 244 31.91 -13.01 9.63
C SER A 244 32.83 -13.23 10.84
N LEU A 245 33.46 -12.16 11.32
CA LEU A 245 34.27 -12.14 12.54
C LEU A 245 33.90 -10.88 13.35
N PHE A 246 33.45 -11.04 14.59
CA PHE A 246 32.97 -9.94 15.44
C PHE A 246 31.90 -9.05 14.77
N GLY A 247 31.01 -9.65 13.97
CA GLY A 247 29.95 -8.92 13.26
C GLY A 247 30.41 -8.19 11.99
N VAL A 248 31.69 -8.29 11.62
CA VAL A 248 32.23 -7.73 10.37
C VAL A 248 32.36 -8.85 9.33
N GLY A 249 31.79 -8.62 8.16
CA GLY A 249 31.90 -9.51 7.01
C GLY A 249 33.28 -9.42 6.37
N LEU A 250 33.95 -10.56 6.20
CA LEU A 250 35.27 -10.67 5.59
C LEU A 250 35.16 -11.26 4.19
N THR A 251 35.80 -10.59 3.22
CA THR A 251 36.04 -11.17 1.89
C THR A 251 37.15 -12.23 1.95
N PRO A 252 37.27 -13.12 0.96
CA PRO A 252 38.34 -14.12 0.92
C PRO A 252 39.75 -13.52 1.08
N ILE A 253 39.99 -12.35 0.47
CA ILE A 253 41.27 -11.64 0.54
C ILE A 253 41.50 -11.09 1.95
N ALA A 254 40.48 -10.46 2.55
CA ALA A 254 40.57 -9.94 3.92
C ALA A 254 40.81 -11.07 4.93
N PHE A 255 40.12 -12.19 4.77
CA PHE A 255 40.33 -13.39 5.58
C PHE A 255 41.76 -13.93 5.46
N ALA A 256 42.27 -14.08 4.24
CA ALA A 256 43.65 -14.52 4.00
C ALA A 256 44.68 -13.56 4.62
N ALA A 257 44.45 -12.25 4.53
CA ALA A 257 45.29 -11.24 5.16
C ALA A 257 45.26 -11.34 6.70
N CYS A 258 44.10 -11.56 7.31
CA CYS A 258 43.98 -11.81 8.75
C CYS A 258 44.73 -13.07 9.18
N CYS A 259 44.65 -14.16 8.41
CA CYS A 259 45.41 -15.39 8.68
C CYS A 259 46.93 -15.14 8.58
N ALA A 260 47.38 -14.43 7.54
CA ALA A 260 48.79 -14.10 7.35
C ALA A 260 49.33 -13.20 8.49
N LEU A 261 48.58 -12.18 8.90
CA LEU A 261 48.92 -11.32 10.04
C LEU A 261 49.00 -12.12 11.35
N SER A 262 48.05 -13.03 11.57
CA SER A 262 48.04 -13.90 12.76
C SER A 262 49.26 -14.82 12.79
N ALA A 263 49.62 -15.43 11.66
CA ALA A 263 50.81 -16.27 11.53
C ALA A 263 52.10 -15.48 11.76
N ALA A 264 52.20 -14.26 11.19
CA ALA A 264 53.34 -13.38 11.38
C ALA A 264 53.50 -12.94 12.85
N LEU A 265 52.39 -12.64 13.54
CA LEU A 265 52.38 -12.30 14.96
C LEU A 265 52.87 -13.47 15.83
N LEU A 266 52.41 -14.70 15.55
CA LEU A 266 52.85 -15.89 16.26
C LEU A 266 54.35 -16.16 16.05
N LEU A 267 54.87 -15.97 14.83
CA LEU A 267 56.29 -16.09 14.54
C LEU A 267 57.11 -15.02 15.28
N LEU A 268 56.64 -13.77 15.31
CA LEU A 268 57.29 -12.69 16.05
C LEU A 268 57.33 -12.97 17.55
N LEU A 269 56.22 -13.45 18.12
CA LEU A 269 56.17 -13.88 19.53
C LEU A 269 57.13 -15.05 19.79
N ALA A 270 57.20 -16.04 18.89
CA ALA A 270 58.11 -17.17 19.03
C ALA A 270 59.57 -16.72 19.01
N VAL A 271 59.95 -15.79 18.13
CA VAL A 271 61.29 -15.18 18.10
C VAL A 271 61.57 -14.44 19.40
N LEU A 272 60.63 -13.60 19.88
CA LEU A 272 60.77 -12.90 21.16
C LEU A 272 60.93 -13.86 22.34
N PHE A 273 60.12 -14.93 22.42
CA PHE A 273 60.24 -15.95 23.46
C PHE A 273 61.57 -16.70 23.36
N HIS A 274 62.03 -17.01 22.15
CA HIS A 274 63.31 -17.68 21.93
C HIS A 274 64.49 -16.79 22.37
N GLU A 275 64.53 -15.53 21.95
CA GLU A 275 65.55 -14.57 22.37
C GLU A 275 65.50 -14.33 23.88
N TYR A 276 64.30 -14.19 24.46
CA TYR A 276 64.12 -14.06 25.90
C TYR A 276 64.63 -15.29 26.66
N ALA A 277 64.36 -16.50 26.16
CA ALA A 277 64.84 -17.74 26.75
C ALA A 277 66.38 -17.84 26.72
N ILE A 278 67.01 -17.45 25.60
CA ILE A 278 68.47 -17.38 25.47
C ILE A 278 69.05 -16.33 26.43
N TRP A 279 68.48 -15.13 26.45
CA TRP A 279 68.91 -14.05 27.34
C TRP A 279 68.82 -14.47 28.81
N ARG A 280 67.72 -15.11 29.20
CA ARG A 280 67.51 -15.63 30.56
C ARG A 280 68.56 -16.68 30.92
N ARG A 281 68.90 -17.62 30.02
CA ARG A 281 69.95 -18.62 30.26
C ARG A 281 71.32 -17.96 30.44
N LYS A 282 71.65 -16.93 29.65
CA LYS A 282 72.92 -16.19 29.76
C LYS A 282 73.04 -15.37 31.05
N ARG A 283 71.92 -14.95 31.66
CA ARG A 283 71.90 -14.19 32.93
C ARG A 283 71.80 -15.04 34.20
N LEU A 284 71.79 -16.37 34.10
CA LEU A 284 71.83 -17.29 35.25
C LEU A 284 73.21 -17.96 35.50
N PRO A 285 74.37 -17.28 35.46
CA PRO A 285 75.52 -17.74 36.22
C PRO A 285 75.37 -17.26 37.69
N GLN A 286 75.50 -18.17 38.67
CA GLN A 286 75.66 -17.94 40.13
C GLN A 286 74.51 -18.31 41.11
N LEU A 287 73.74 -19.39 40.90
CA LEU A 287 72.91 -19.95 42.00
C LEU A 287 73.20 -21.43 42.35
N PHE A 288 74.21 -22.04 41.73
CA PHE A 288 74.76 -23.32 42.17
C PHE A 288 76.28 -23.26 42.16
N ARG A 289 76.86 -22.69 43.22
CA ARG A 289 78.18 -23.03 43.72
C ARG A 289 78.20 -22.86 45.23
#